data_AF-A0A2V6S0U2-F1
#
_entry.id   AF-A0A2V6S0U2-F1
#
_cell.length_a   1.000
_cell.length_b   1.000
_cell.length_c   1.000
_cell.angle_alpha   90.00
_cell.angle_beta   90.00
_cell.angle_gamma   90.00
#
_symmetry.space_group_name_H-M   'P 1'
#
loop_
_entity.id
_entity.type
_entity.pdbx_description
1 polymer ?
#
loop_
_entity_poly.entity_id
_entity_poly.type
_entity_poly.pdbx_seq_one_letter_code
_entity_poly.pdbx_strand_id
1 'polypeptide(L)'
;MNRRSFLAGTSAAVATAAFPAVLRAQGGDPIRIGCPLPLTGPFAALAADMQRGAQLAVDELNAKGGVMSRKVEVLFRDDQLKPAVGAQRTKELIENEKCLFIVGGLAAHVQMAINEQTKKSKVLFISTSQSDEISAKPDTSPITFHEALNPTITSRVMGTWTAQNLGKKWWIIYADYAWGKQNNAVL
;
A
#
# COMPACT_ATOMS: atom_id res chain seq x y z
N MET A 1 2.94 7.67 -71.27
CA MET A 1 2.42 7.25 -69.94
C MET A 1 0.91 7.40 -69.94
N ASN A 2 0.18 6.29 -69.94
CA ASN A 2 -1.28 6.31 -70.06
C ASN A 2 -1.93 6.64 -68.72
N ARG A 3 -2.95 7.51 -68.73
CA ARG A 3 -3.75 7.90 -67.54
C ARG A 3 -4.28 6.69 -66.74
N ARG A 4 -4.49 5.55 -67.40
CA ARG A 4 -4.91 4.29 -66.78
C ARG A 4 -3.85 3.65 -65.88
N SER A 5 -2.57 3.87 -66.16
CA SER A 5 -1.45 3.32 -65.38
C SER A 5 -1.20 4.11 -64.09
N PHE A 6 -1.66 5.37 -64.02
CA PHE A 6 -1.49 6.23 -62.84
C PHE A 6 -2.53 5.92 -61.74
N LEU A 7 -3.76 5.55 -62.11
CA LEU A 7 -4.83 5.21 -61.16
C LEU A 7 -4.68 3.81 -60.54
N ALA A 8 -3.97 2.91 -61.21
CA ALA A 8 -3.66 1.57 -60.68
C ALA A 8 -2.53 1.61 -59.64
N GLY A 9 -1.63 2.60 -59.69
CA GLY A 9 -0.54 2.76 -58.73
C GLY A 9 -0.97 3.41 -57.40
N THR A 10 -2.04 4.20 -57.39
CA THR A 10 -2.51 4.92 -56.19
C THR A 10 -3.47 4.12 -55.33
N SER A 11 -4.08 3.05 -55.85
CA SER A 11 -5.03 2.22 -55.09
C SER A 11 -4.35 1.20 -54.16
N ALA A 12 -3.10 0.80 -54.44
CA ALA A 12 -2.34 -0.10 -53.57
C ALA A 12 -1.64 0.61 -52.39
N ALA A 13 -1.41 1.93 -52.48
CA ALA A 13 -0.74 2.70 -51.43
C ALA A 13 -1.69 3.21 -50.33
N VAL A 14 -3.02 3.17 -50.57
CA VAL A 14 -4.03 3.65 -49.60
C VAL A 14 -4.57 2.51 -48.72
N ALA A 15 -4.40 1.25 -49.12
CA ALA A 15 -4.92 0.10 -48.38
C ALA A 15 -4.19 -0.17 -47.05
N THR A 16 -2.98 0.36 -46.83
CA THR A 16 -2.26 0.26 -45.56
C THR A 16 -2.64 1.35 -44.55
N ALA A 17 -3.45 2.35 -44.92
CA ALA A 17 -3.90 3.42 -44.02
C ALA A 17 -5.27 3.14 -43.37
N ALA A 18 -5.92 2.02 -43.68
CA ALA A 18 -7.31 1.72 -43.29
C ALA A 18 -7.46 0.59 -42.26
N PHE A 19 -6.39 0.17 -41.59
CA PHE A 19 -6.57 -0.41 -40.27
C PHE A 19 -6.64 0.76 -39.30
N PRO A 20 -7.80 1.09 -38.70
CA PRO A 20 -7.75 1.80 -37.44
C PRO A 20 -6.95 0.86 -36.54
N ALA A 21 -5.66 1.16 -36.36
CA ALA A 21 -4.92 0.69 -35.22
C ALA A 21 -5.89 0.91 -34.07
N VAL A 22 -6.35 -0.18 -33.46
CA VAL A 22 -7.27 -0.13 -32.34
C VAL A 22 -6.56 0.79 -31.36
N LEU A 23 -6.96 2.07 -31.36
CA LEU A 23 -6.67 3.04 -30.34
C LEU A 23 -7.42 2.49 -29.13
N ARG A 24 -6.89 1.41 -28.55
CA ARG A 24 -7.14 1.08 -27.16
C ARG A 24 -6.71 2.35 -26.48
N ALA A 25 -7.70 3.10 -26.00
CA ALA A 25 -7.49 4.27 -25.19
C ALA A 25 -6.30 3.95 -24.28
N GLN A 26 -5.14 4.54 -24.56
CA GLN A 26 -3.97 4.37 -23.72
C GLN A 26 -4.45 4.84 -22.36
N GLY A 27 -4.46 3.94 -21.39
CA GLY A 27 -5.16 4.16 -20.13
C GLY A 27 -4.78 5.51 -19.56
N GLY A 28 -5.77 6.22 -18.99
CA GLY A 28 -5.55 7.51 -18.35
C GLY A 28 -4.49 7.46 -17.24
N ASP A 29 -4.27 8.58 -16.57
CA ASP A 29 -3.20 8.76 -15.57
C ASP A 29 -2.98 7.52 -14.67
N PRO A 30 -1.75 7.20 -14.26
CA PRO A 30 -1.47 6.05 -13.42
C PRO A 30 -2.36 5.99 -12.17
N ILE A 31 -2.69 4.78 -11.75
CA ILE A 31 -3.32 4.52 -10.45
C ILE A 31 -2.22 4.64 -9.40
N ARG A 32 -2.17 5.79 -8.72
CA ARG A 32 -1.18 6.05 -7.68
C ARG A 32 -1.64 5.56 -6.32
N ILE A 33 -0.74 4.87 -5.63
CA ILE A 33 -0.90 4.33 -4.28
C ILE A 33 0.13 5.01 -3.38
N GLY A 34 -0.31 5.62 -2.29
CA GLY A 34 0.61 6.25 -1.34
C GLY A 34 1.07 5.24 -0.30
N CYS A 35 2.37 5.25 0.02
CA CYS A 35 2.96 4.33 0.99
C CYS A 35 3.91 5.05 1.98
N PRO A 36 3.37 5.63 3.06
CA PRO A 36 4.17 6.14 4.17
C PRO A 36 4.81 4.98 4.95
N LEU A 37 6.13 5.02 5.10
CA LEU A 37 6.94 4.04 5.82
C LEU A 37 8.11 4.73 6.56
N PRO A 38 8.65 4.15 7.64
CA PRO A 38 9.84 4.67 8.31
C PRO A 38 11.11 4.27 7.53
N LEU A 39 11.39 4.98 6.44
CA LEU A 39 12.52 4.70 5.55
C LEU A 39 13.86 5.07 6.18
N THR A 40 13.84 5.84 7.26
CA THR A 40 15.00 6.15 8.09
C THR A 40 14.80 5.68 9.53
N GLY A 41 15.92 5.57 10.26
CA GLY A 41 15.91 5.19 11.67
C GLY A 41 15.83 3.68 11.91
N PRO A 42 15.35 3.25 13.10
CA PRO A 42 15.50 1.88 13.58
C PRO A 42 14.82 0.81 12.71
N PHE A 43 13.78 1.18 11.96
CA PHE A 43 13.02 0.26 11.12
C PHE A 43 13.37 0.35 9.62
N ALA A 44 14.41 1.11 9.25
CA ALA A 44 14.75 1.36 7.85
C ALA A 44 14.99 0.08 7.03
N ALA A 45 15.65 -0.93 7.62
CA ALA A 45 15.89 -2.20 6.95
C ALA A 45 14.59 -2.94 6.60
N LEU A 46 13.68 -3.02 7.57
CA LEU A 46 12.36 -3.63 7.39
C LEU A 46 11.51 -2.82 6.40
N ALA A 47 11.55 -1.49 6.48
CA ALA A 47 10.85 -0.64 5.53
C ALA A 47 11.38 -0.81 4.10
N ALA A 48 12.70 -1.02 3.93
CA ALA A 48 13.29 -1.29 2.62
C ALA A 48 12.82 -2.64 2.04
N ASP A 49 12.64 -3.68 2.87
CA ASP A 49 12.00 -4.93 2.45
C ASP A 49 10.55 -4.72 1.99
N MET A 50 9.77 -3.94 2.75
CA MET A 50 8.40 -3.59 2.35
C MET A 50 8.35 -2.82 1.04
N GLN A 51 9.26 -1.87 0.81
CA GLN A 51 9.36 -1.15 -0.47
C GLN A 51 9.63 -2.10 -1.63
N ARG A 52 10.58 -3.02 -1.46
CA ARG A 52 10.90 -4.04 -2.49
C ARG A 52 9.69 -4.91 -2.80
N GLY A 53 8.99 -5.40 -1.77
CA GLY A 53 7.80 -6.23 -1.95
C GLY A 53 6.65 -5.48 -2.65
N ALA A 54 6.38 -4.24 -2.23
CA ALA A 54 5.36 -3.40 -2.86
C ALA A 54 5.71 -3.07 -4.31
N GLN A 55 6.97 -2.75 -4.61
CA GLN A 55 7.41 -2.46 -5.97
C GLN A 55 7.31 -3.70 -6.86
N LEU A 56 7.74 -4.87 -6.36
CA LEU A 56 7.61 -6.14 -7.09
C LEU A 56 6.15 -6.42 -7.47
N ALA A 57 5.21 -6.25 -6.54
CA ALA A 57 3.80 -6.45 -6.80
C ALA A 57 3.26 -5.48 -7.89
N VAL A 58 3.69 -4.21 -7.85
CA VAL A 58 3.35 -3.21 -8.87
C VAL A 58 3.95 -3.59 -10.23
N ASP A 59 5.19 -4.04 -10.27
CA ASP A 59 5.88 -4.44 -11.49
C ASP A 59 5.19 -5.65 -12.14
N GLU A 60 4.81 -6.66 -11.36
CA GLU A 60 4.06 -7.82 -11.83
C GLU A 60 2.68 -7.44 -12.38
N LEU A 61 1.94 -6.57 -11.70
CA LEU A 61 0.65 -6.05 -12.18
C LEU A 61 0.81 -5.30 -13.51
N ASN A 62 1.83 -4.45 -13.59
CA ASN A 62 2.10 -3.65 -14.77
C ASN A 62 2.60 -4.49 -15.95
N ALA A 63 3.34 -5.57 -15.70
CA ALA A 63 3.75 -6.55 -16.72
C ALA A 63 2.55 -7.30 -17.31
N LYS A 64 1.49 -7.50 -16.51
CA LYS A 64 0.20 -8.11 -16.94
C LYS A 64 -0.75 -7.13 -17.63
N GLY A 65 -0.29 -5.90 -17.92
CA GLY A 65 -1.10 -4.87 -18.59
C GLY A 65 -1.74 -3.84 -17.65
N GLY A 66 -1.43 -3.89 -16.36
CA GLY A 66 -1.96 -2.96 -15.36
C GLY A 66 -3.39 -3.28 -14.92
N VAL A 67 -4.06 -2.29 -14.34
CA VAL A 67 -5.43 -2.41 -13.82
C VAL A 67 -6.34 -1.49 -14.62
N MET A 68 -7.42 -2.04 -15.20
CA MET A 68 -8.33 -1.29 -16.07
C MET A 68 -7.59 -0.55 -17.20
N SER A 69 -6.56 -1.18 -17.78
CA SER A 69 -5.64 -0.61 -18.78
C SER A 69 -4.78 0.56 -18.31
N ARG A 70 -4.76 0.88 -17.01
CA ARG A 70 -3.91 1.92 -16.41
C ARG A 70 -2.72 1.28 -15.69
N LYS A 71 -1.56 1.94 -15.76
CA LYS A 71 -0.40 1.54 -14.95
C LYS A 71 -0.65 1.86 -13.48
N VAL A 72 -0.06 1.07 -12.60
CA VAL A 72 -0.05 1.28 -11.15
C VAL A 72 1.30 1.89 -10.76
N GLU A 73 1.29 2.87 -9.86
CA GLU A 73 2.48 3.47 -9.28
C GLU A 73 2.35 3.46 -7.76
N VAL A 74 3.40 3.02 -7.06
CA VAL A 74 3.49 3.16 -5.60
C VAL A 74 4.46 4.30 -5.27
N LEU A 75 4.00 5.23 -4.44
CA LEU A 75 4.76 6.41 -4.04
C LEU A 75 5.10 6.33 -2.56
N PHE A 76 6.39 6.17 -2.28
CA PHE A 76 6.89 6.06 -0.91
C PHE A 76 7.21 7.43 -0.30
N ARG A 77 6.92 7.61 0.98
CA ARG A 77 7.35 8.80 1.75
C ARG A 77 7.84 8.37 3.12
N ASP A 78 8.95 8.95 3.54
CA ASP A 78 9.51 8.69 4.86
C ASP A 78 8.67 9.36 5.96
N ASP A 79 8.05 8.55 6.81
CA ASP A 79 7.30 9.01 7.99
C ASP A 79 8.21 9.30 9.20
N GLN A 80 9.50 8.98 9.11
CA GLN A 80 10.52 9.19 10.14
C GLN A 80 10.16 8.62 11.51
N LEU A 81 9.27 7.62 11.57
CA LEU A 81 8.72 7.06 12.79
C LEU A 81 7.99 8.07 13.69
N LYS A 82 7.52 9.19 13.11
CA LYS A 82 6.90 10.31 13.83
C LYS A 82 5.44 10.50 13.37
N PRO A 83 4.45 10.46 14.27
CA PRO A 83 3.03 10.60 13.91
C PRO A 83 2.71 11.86 13.09
N ALA A 84 3.24 13.02 13.51
CA ALA A 84 3.02 14.29 12.79
C ALA A 84 3.60 14.28 11.37
N VAL A 85 4.76 13.65 11.17
CA VAL A 85 5.38 13.52 9.85
C VAL A 85 4.59 12.53 8.99
N GLY A 86 4.18 11.40 9.55
CA GLY A 86 3.32 10.43 8.86
C GLY A 86 2.00 11.02 8.36
N ALA A 87 1.30 11.80 9.20
CA ALA A 87 0.09 12.52 8.79
C ALA A 87 0.38 13.53 7.67
N GLN A 88 1.44 14.32 7.80
CA GLN A 88 1.85 15.30 6.79
C GLN A 88 2.17 14.64 5.44
N ARG A 89 2.97 13.56 5.44
CA ARG A 89 3.29 12.81 4.20
C ARG A 89 2.07 12.18 3.57
N THR A 90 1.15 11.68 4.39
CA THR A 90 -0.12 11.13 3.92
C THR A 90 -0.96 12.20 3.23
N LYS A 91 -1.04 13.40 3.83
CA LYS A 91 -1.72 14.54 3.23
C LYS A 91 -1.10 14.92 1.88
N GLU A 92 0.23 15.01 1.79
CA GLU A 92 0.95 15.32 0.55
C GLU A 92 0.71 14.26 -0.55
N LEU A 93 0.73 12.96 -0.18
CA LEU A 93 0.43 11.86 -1.11
C LEU A 93 -0.99 11.97 -1.68
N ILE A 94 -1.96 12.35 -0.86
CA ILE A 94 -3.36 12.50 -1.29
C ILE A 94 -3.53 13.78 -2.12
N GLU A 95 -3.12 14.93 -1.59
CA GLU A 95 -3.44 16.23 -2.15
C GLU A 95 -2.57 16.62 -3.33
N ASN A 96 -1.26 16.34 -3.27
CA ASN A 96 -0.32 16.77 -4.30
C ASN A 96 -0.11 15.66 -5.33
N GLU A 97 0.13 14.43 -4.85
CA GLU A 97 0.45 13.29 -5.72
C GLU A 97 -0.79 12.58 -6.26
N LYS A 98 -1.99 12.92 -5.76
CA LYS A 98 -3.27 12.35 -6.19
C LYS A 98 -3.34 10.83 -6.01
N CYS A 99 -2.75 10.30 -4.94
CA CYS A 99 -2.90 8.89 -4.58
C CYS A 99 -4.37 8.55 -4.31
N LEU A 100 -4.88 7.50 -4.97
CA LEU A 100 -6.27 7.06 -4.83
C LEU A 100 -6.54 6.39 -3.48
N PHE A 101 -5.52 5.75 -2.91
CA PHE A 101 -5.57 5.12 -1.60
C PHE A 101 -4.17 5.05 -0.99
N ILE A 102 -4.15 4.81 0.32
CA ILE A 102 -2.95 4.70 1.13
C ILE A 102 -2.78 3.25 1.60
N VAL A 103 -1.57 2.72 1.50
CA VAL A 103 -1.20 1.40 2.01
C VAL A 103 0.07 1.54 2.83
N GLY A 104 0.12 0.97 4.04
CA GLY A 104 1.34 0.95 4.86
C GLY A 104 1.14 1.45 6.28
N GLY A 105 2.10 2.26 6.74
CA GLY A 105 2.24 2.68 8.13
C GLY A 105 2.72 1.51 8.99
N LEU A 106 4.04 1.34 9.15
CA LEU A 106 4.66 0.20 9.84
C LEU A 106 4.48 0.23 11.37
N ALA A 107 4.51 1.42 11.97
CA ALA A 107 4.49 1.55 13.42
C ALA A 107 3.10 1.96 13.92
N ALA A 108 2.59 1.24 14.92
CA ALA A 108 1.24 1.42 15.46
C ALA A 108 0.92 2.88 15.84
N HIS A 109 1.86 3.60 16.46
CA HIS A 109 1.65 4.99 16.86
C HIS A 109 1.61 5.97 15.66
N VAL A 110 2.29 5.66 14.56
CA VAL A 110 2.25 6.49 13.32
C VAL A 110 1.02 6.14 12.49
N GLN A 111 0.67 4.85 12.42
CA GLN A 111 -0.50 4.31 11.74
C GLN A 111 -1.80 5.02 12.14
N MET A 112 -2.00 5.32 13.43
CA MET A 112 -3.20 6.02 13.88
C MET A 112 -3.31 7.44 13.31
N ALA A 113 -2.20 8.16 13.20
CA ALA A 113 -2.16 9.50 12.61
C ALA A 113 -2.39 9.47 11.09
N ILE A 114 -1.86 8.44 10.40
CA ILE A 114 -2.15 8.18 8.97
C ILE A 114 -3.65 7.93 8.78
N ASN A 115 -4.24 7.08 9.62
CA ASN A 115 -5.67 6.74 9.59
C ASN A 115 -6.57 7.96 9.83
N GLU A 116 -6.21 8.82 10.77
CA GLU A 116 -6.95 10.06 11.01
C GLU A 116 -6.92 10.98 9.77
N GLN A 117 -5.75 11.10 9.13
CA GLN A 117 -5.61 11.91 7.92
C GLN A 117 -6.39 11.33 6.74
N THR A 118 -6.35 10.00 6.52
CA THR A 118 -7.11 9.35 5.44
C THR A 118 -8.62 9.48 5.67
N LYS A 119 -9.09 9.36 6.91
CA LYS A 119 -10.49 9.64 7.30
C LYS A 119 -10.90 11.07 6.95
N LYS A 120 -10.08 12.08 7.29
CA LYS A 120 -10.34 13.49 6.95
C LYS A 120 -10.43 13.70 5.44
N SER A 121 -9.53 13.07 4.68
CA SER A 121 -9.50 13.15 3.22
C SER A 121 -10.50 12.23 2.51
N LYS A 122 -11.22 11.36 3.25
CA LYS A 122 -12.13 10.33 2.71
C LYS A 122 -11.44 9.38 1.71
N VAL A 123 -10.19 9.03 2.00
CA VAL A 123 -9.35 8.14 1.18
C VAL A 123 -9.24 6.80 1.88
N LEU A 124 -9.32 5.71 1.11
CA LEU A 124 -9.15 4.36 1.62
C LEU A 124 -7.74 4.18 2.22
N PHE A 125 -7.68 3.56 3.40
CA PHE A 125 -6.43 3.18 4.05
C PHE A 125 -6.39 1.67 4.29
N ILE A 126 -5.34 1.02 3.82
CA ILE A 126 -5.02 -0.38 4.14
C ILE A 126 -3.76 -0.38 4.99
N SER A 127 -3.93 -0.69 6.27
CA SER A 127 -2.81 -0.68 7.20
C SER A 127 -2.11 -2.03 7.28
N THR A 128 -0.78 -1.98 7.36
CA THR A 128 0.12 -3.14 7.47
C THR A 128 0.85 -3.20 8.81
N SER A 129 0.49 -2.37 9.79
CA SER A 129 1.07 -2.38 11.14
C SER A 129 0.24 -3.23 12.08
N GLN A 130 0.91 -4.00 12.93
CA GLN A 130 0.27 -4.73 14.01
C GLN A 130 -0.18 -3.77 15.12
N SER A 131 -1.48 -3.51 15.21
CA SER A 131 -2.09 -2.67 16.25
C SER A 131 -3.44 -3.22 16.70
N ASP A 132 -3.65 -3.25 18.02
CA ASP A 132 -4.96 -3.47 18.61
C ASP A 132 -5.90 -2.27 18.36
N GLU A 133 -5.36 -1.05 18.50
CA GLU A 133 -6.17 0.17 18.49
C GLU A 133 -6.88 0.42 17.17
N ILE A 134 -6.25 0.11 16.03
CA ILE A 134 -6.86 0.42 14.72
C ILE A 134 -8.16 -0.36 14.48
N SER A 135 -8.35 -1.49 15.16
CA SER A 135 -9.54 -2.33 15.09
C SER A 135 -10.48 -2.16 16.28
N ALA A 136 -10.08 -1.37 17.29
CA ALA A 136 -10.88 -1.11 18.47
C ALA A 136 -11.96 -0.03 18.21
N LYS A 137 -13.09 -0.12 18.91
CA LYS A 137 -14.08 0.97 18.93
C LYS A 137 -13.51 2.17 19.73
N PRO A 138 -13.80 3.42 19.33
CA PRO A 138 -14.69 3.85 18.25
C PRO A 138 -14.02 3.97 16.87
N ASP A 139 -12.75 3.58 16.74
CA ASP A 139 -11.92 3.91 15.57
C ASP A 139 -12.20 3.07 14.31
N THR A 140 -13.20 2.18 14.38
CA THR A 140 -13.73 1.43 13.24
C THR A 140 -14.27 2.38 12.17
N SER A 141 -13.80 2.23 10.93
CA SER A 141 -14.16 3.10 9.80
C SER A 141 -14.41 2.25 8.54
N PRO A 142 -15.41 2.59 7.70
CA PRO A 142 -15.71 1.83 6.49
C PRO A 142 -14.64 1.95 5.40
N ILE A 143 -13.69 2.88 5.56
CA ILE A 143 -12.59 3.13 4.63
C ILE A 143 -11.23 2.73 5.21
N THR A 144 -11.22 2.07 6.37
CA THR A 144 -10.01 1.60 7.05
C THR A 144 -10.01 0.08 7.07
N PHE A 145 -9.00 -0.51 6.44
CA PHE A 145 -8.75 -1.95 6.44
C PHE A 145 -7.44 -2.22 7.16
N HIS A 146 -7.36 -3.35 7.85
CA HIS A 146 -6.20 -3.78 8.63
C HIS A 146 -5.81 -5.18 8.18
N GLU A 147 -4.69 -5.28 7.48
CA GLU A 147 -4.17 -6.55 6.94
C GLU A 147 -3.35 -7.31 7.97
N ALA A 148 -2.61 -6.58 8.81
CA ALA A 148 -1.71 -7.18 9.78
C ALA A 148 -2.46 -7.91 10.91
N LEU A 149 -1.78 -8.91 11.49
CA LEU A 149 -2.24 -9.57 12.69
C LEU A 149 -2.34 -8.57 13.84
N ASN A 150 -3.38 -8.73 14.65
CA ASN A 150 -3.50 -7.99 15.88
C ASN A 150 -2.59 -8.63 16.97
N PRO A 151 -1.74 -7.85 17.69
CA PRO A 151 -0.94 -8.33 18.82
C PRO A 151 -1.71 -9.21 19.81
N THR A 152 -2.96 -8.85 20.15
CA THR A 152 -3.80 -9.64 21.06
C THR A 152 -4.01 -11.07 20.55
N ILE A 153 -4.26 -11.26 19.25
CA ILE A 153 -4.49 -12.59 18.67
C ILE A 153 -3.21 -13.43 18.76
N THR A 154 -2.08 -12.83 18.35
CA THR A 154 -0.78 -13.51 18.35
C THR A 154 -0.37 -13.94 19.75
N SER A 155 -0.43 -13.02 20.70
CA SER A 155 -0.06 -13.29 22.09
C SER A 155 -1.00 -14.27 22.77
N ARG A 156 -2.31 -14.21 22.54
CA ARG A 156 -3.25 -15.17 23.13
C ARG A 156 -2.97 -16.60 22.70
N VAL A 157 -2.64 -16.81 21.41
CA VAL A 157 -2.28 -18.13 20.90
C VAL A 157 -0.97 -18.61 21.54
N MET A 158 0.06 -17.78 21.57
CA MET A 158 1.35 -18.16 22.17
C MET A 158 1.26 -18.40 23.68
N GLY A 159 0.52 -17.56 24.41
CA GLY A 159 0.30 -17.72 25.85
C GLY A 159 -0.47 -18.99 26.18
N THR A 160 -1.55 -19.27 25.43
CA THR A 160 -2.33 -20.50 25.59
C THR A 160 -1.46 -21.73 25.35
N TRP A 161 -0.69 -21.74 24.25
CA TRP A 161 0.20 -22.85 23.95
C TRP A 161 1.30 -23.01 25.01
N THR A 162 1.90 -21.90 25.46
CA THR A 162 2.94 -21.90 26.51
C THR A 162 2.41 -22.48 27.81
N ALA A 163 1.22 -22.04 28.26
CA ALA A 163 0.60 -22.55 29.48
C ALA A 163 0.27 -24.06 29.39
N GLN A 164 -0.08 -24.55 28.21
CA GLN A 164 -0.41 -25.96 27.97
C GLN A 164 0.82 -26.87 27.84
N ASN A 165 1.95 -26.35 27.36
CA ASN A 165 3.08 -27.18 26.92
C ASN A 165 4.39 -26.95 27.71
N LEU A 166 4.61 -25.76 28.29
CA LEU A 166 5.90 -25.39 28.90
C LEU A 166 5.85 -25.30 30.43
N GLY A 167 4.70 -25.59 31.03
CA GLY A 167 4.53 -25.61 32.48
C GLY A 167 4.28 -24.23 33.11
N LYS A 168 4.45 -24.13 34.43
CA LYS A 168 3.91 -23.00 35.23
C LYS A 168 4.86 -21.81 35.39
N LYS A 169 6.10 -21.87 34.92
CA LYS A 169 7.12 -20.81 35.10
C LYS A 169 7.75 -20.42 33.77
N TRP A 170 7.53 -19.19 33.35
CA TRP A 170 8.08 -18.61 32.13
C TRP A 170 8.23 -17.10 32.28
N TRP A 171 9.01 -16.48 31.39
CA TRP A 171 9.29 -15.04 31.35
C TRP A 171 9.19 -14.54 29.91
N ILE A 172 8.83 -13.28 29.72
CA ILE A 172 8.76 -12.61 28.42
C ILE A 172 9.77 -11.47 28.37
N ILE A 173 10.39 -11.29 27.22
CA ILE A 173 11.19 -10.11 26.88
C ILE A 173 10.47 -9.41 25.73
N TYR A 174 10.14 -8.12 25.87
CA TYR A 174 9.42 -7.36 24.86
C TYR A 174 10.03 -5.96 24.69
N ALA A 175 9.78 -5.34 23.53
CA ALA A 175 10.27 -4.00 23.23
C ALA A 175 9.41 -2.92 23.91
N ASP A 176 10.03 -1.90 24.53
CA ASP A 176 9.32 -0.85 25.30
C ASP A 176 8.64 0.20 24.40
N TYR A 177 7.66 -0.22 23.61
CA TYR A 177 6.72 0.64 22.87
C TYR A 177 5.34 -0.04 22.76
N ALA A 178 4.37 0.63 22.14
CA ALA A 178 2.95 0.19 22.10
C ALA A 178 2.78 -1.30 21.76
N TRP A 179 3.43 -1.78 20.70
CA TRP A 179 3.35 -3.19 20.28
C TRP A 179 3.82 -4.17 21.36
N GLY A 180 4.99 -3.92 21.98
CA GLY A 180 5.49 -4.81 23.02
C GLY A 180 4.65 -4.77 24.29
N LYS A 181 4.13 -3.59 24.67
CA LYS A 181 3.22 -3.44 25.81
C LYS A 181 1.89 -4.16 25.60
N GLN A 182 1.34 -4.12 24.39
CA GLN A 182 0.12 -4.84 24.03
C GLN A 182 0.31 -6.35 24.14
N ASN A 183 1.40 -6.90 23.59
CA ASN A 183 1.70 -8.33 23.70
C ASN A 183 1.81 -8.77 25.18
N ASN A 184 2.48 -7.97 26.03
CA ASN A 184 2.60 -8.27 27.46
C ASN A 184 1.27 -8.21 28.21
N ALA A 185 0.33 -7.34 27.82
CA ALA A 185 -0.93 -7.13 28.54
C ALA A 185 -1.93 -8.30 28.41
N VAL A 186 -1.72 -9.19 27.43
CA VAL A 186 -2.67 -10.27 27.08
C VAL A 186 -2.11 -11.68 27.31
N LEU A 187 -0.88 -11.78 27.84
CA LEU A 187 -0.22 -13.02 28.28
C LEU A 187 -0.42 -13.22 29.78
#